data_AF-A0A355PLR4-F1
#
_entry.id   AF-A0A355PLR4-F1
#
_cell.length_a   1.000
_cell.length_b   1.000
_cell.length_c   1.000
_cell.angle_alpha   90.00
_cell.angle_beta   90.00
_cell.angle_gamma   90.00
#
_symmetry.space_group_name_H-M   'P 1'
#
loop_
_entity.id
_entity.type
_entity.pdbx_description
1 polymer ?
#
loop_
_entity_poly.entity_id
_entity_poly.type
_entity_poly.pdbx_seq_one_letter_code
_entity_poly.pdbx_strand_id
1 'polypeptide(L)'
;MAKVTFRFEEGEPVVTYATEGERLLEVAQKSNVPIDAPCSGNASCGKCRVRLVSGELDSKITRHISEEEYQNGWRLACVSTVKGDVEVEVPDIASAYRSRMKVADLSSPSEIAIFEDTKKKITDAGLELKNSMQVITISMEEPTLDDTMPDNERVTWAVQAATGLERVRIPYSVLKKMPDVLRESHFQAQCVVRVTANDVFLYDMLPMEAKAVVGGLVVDIGTTTVSALIVDMLSGEILAKASSGNGQIRYGADVINRIIESQKPGGHERLQNAIIKETLNPMISNMCRAAKISSQQIYRAAIAGNTTMEHLMMGINADPLRMEPYIPAFFKTNSLFASDVNLAIHPDAHIILAPNIGSYVGGDITAGALVSMIWNRPEMSLFIDLGTNGELAFGNSDFMVSCACSAGPAFEGGDISCGMRATDGAIEKCTIDPETMEPSYHVIGDEG
;
A
#
# COMPACT_ATOMS: atom_id res chain seq x y z
N MET A 1 -16.87 -7.83 31.86
CA MET A 1 -15.84 -7.34 30.91
C MET A 1 -14.70 -6.82 31.74
N ALA A 2 -13.50 -7.30 31.47
CA ALA A 2 -12.28 -6.87 32.13
C ALA A 2 -11.67 -5.70 31.37
N LYS A 3 -11.12 -4.71 32.09
CA LYS A 3 -10.36 -3.60 31.51
C LYS A 3 -8.97 -4.09 31.14
N VAL A 4 -8.59 -3.91 29.88
CA VAL A 4 -7.26 -4.24 29.37
C VAL A 4 -6.55 -2.95 28.99
N THR A 5 -5.40 -2.68 29.60
CA THR A 5 -4.58 -1.49 29.32
C THR A 5 -3.27 -1.91 28.70
N PHE A 6 -3.02 -1.45 27.47
CA PHE A 6 -1.74 -1.63 26.78
C PHE A 6 -0.91 -0.36 26.94
N ARG A 7 0.24 -0.48 27.60
CA ARG A 7 1.25 0.58 27.75
C ARG A 7 2.37 0.40 26.72
N PHE A 8 2.93 1.50 26.26
CA PHE A 8 4.09 1.55 25.36
C PHE A 8 5.21 2.35 26.05
N GLU A 9 6.46 2.12 25.66
CA GLU A 9 7.60 2.92 26.16
C GLU A 9 7.47 4.39 25.72
N GLU A 10 7.03 4.61 24.47
CA GLU A 10 6.67 5.92 23.93
C GLU A 10 5.23 5.91 23.39
N GLY A 11 4.36 6.79 23.92
CA GLY A 11 3.00 7.00 23.41
C GLY A 11 1.89 6.94 24.47
N GLU A 12 0.65 7.23 24.06
CA GLU A 12 -0.51 7.14 24.95
C GLU A 12 -0.96 5.68 25.13
N PRO A 13 -1.33 5.27 26.35
CA PRO A 13 -1.81 3.92 26.61
C PRO A 13 -3.16 3.67 25.92
N VAL A 14 -3.31 2.49 25.31
CA VAL A 14 -4.57 2.06 24.72
C VAL A 14 -5.38 1.29 25.75
N VAL A 15 -6.56 1.80 26.08
CA VAL A 15 -7.50 1.16 27.01
C VAL A 15 -8.64 0.54 26.22
N THR A 16 -8.89 -0.74 26.45
CA THR A 16 -9.99 -1.50 25.85
C THR A 16 -10.65 -2.42 26.87
N TYR A 17 -11.70 -3.13 26.46
CA TYR A 17 -12.43 -4.07 27.28
C TYR A 17 -12.48 -5.43 26.60
N ALA A 18 -12.24 -6.49 27.38
CA ALA A 18 -12.25 -7.86 26.90
C ALA A 18 -13.22 -8.73 27.71
N THR A 19 -13.65 -9.82 27.10
CA THR A 19 -14.40 -10.84 27.83
C THR A 19 -13.41 -11.74 28.58
N GLU A 20 -13.79 -12.22 29.76
CA GLU A 20 -12.96 -13.18 30.49
C GLU A 20 -12.75 -14.44 29.64
N GLY A 21 -11.51 -14.94 29.60
CA GLY A 21 -11.09 -16.06 28.74
C GLY A 21 -10.67 -15.67 27.32
N GLU A 22 -10.84 -14.41 26.90
CA GLU A 22 -10.39 -13.92 25.59
C GLU A 22 -8.86 -13.86 25.52
N ARG A 23 -8.28 -14.23 24.36
CA ARG A 23 -6.83 -14.22 24.17
C ARG A 23 -6.31 -12.78 24.07
N LEU A 24 -5.26 -12.47 24.82
CA LEU A 24 -4.68 -11.13 24.88
C LEU A 24 -4.24 -10.63 23.49
N LEU A 25 -3.70 -11.51 22.64
CA LEU A 25 -3.36 -11.16 21.26
C LEU A 25 -4.59 -10.73 20.43
N GLU A 26 -5.73 -11.40 20.58
CA GLU A 26 -6.97 -11.05 19.85
C GLU A 26 -7.53 -9.71 20.34
N VAL A 27 -7.46 -9.47 21.64
CA VAL A 27 -7.84 -8.17 22.24
C VAL A 27 -6.96 -7.06 21.67
N ALA A 28 -5.64 -7.26 21.63
CA ALA A 28 -4.68 -6.31 21.07
C ALA A 28 -5.00 -5.99 19.61
N GLN A 29 -5.24 -7.02 18.79
CA GLN A 29 -5.62 -6.87 17.38
C GLN A 29 -6.90 -6.04 17.20
N LYS A 30 -7.94 -6.33 17.99
CA LYS A 30 -9.22 -5.58 17.96
C LYS A 30 -9.06 -4.12 18.39
N SER A 31 -8.15 -3.83 19.31
CA SER A 31 -7.85 -2.47 19.78
C SER A 31 -6.75 -1.76 18.98
N ASN A 32 -6.35 -2.29 17.82
CA ASN A 32 -5.28 -1.71 17.00
C ASN A 32 -3.92 -1.55 17.72
N VAL A 33 -3.65 -2.44 18.68
CA VAL A 33 -2.38 -2.51 19.40
C VAL A 33 -1.44 -3.47 18.65
N PRO A 34 -0.26 -3.02 18.19
CA PRO A 34 0.63 -3.86 17.39
C PRO A 34 1.45 -4.77 18.31
N ILE A 35 1.18 -6.08 18.28
CA ILE A 35 2.03 -7.10 18.91
C ILE A 35 2.60 -7.99 17.81
N ASP A 36 3.92 -8.19 17.81
CA ASP A 36 4.58 -9.02 16.80
C ASP A 36 4.18 -10.50 16.96
N ALA A 37 3.48 -11.07 15.98
CA ALA A 37 2.94 -12.43 16.07
C ALA A 37 3.03 -13.15 14.71
N PRO A 38 4.24 -13.43 14.19
CA PRO A 38 4.41 -13.98 12.85
C PRO A 38 3.78 -15.37 12.68
N CYS A 39 3.71 -16.15 13.77
CA CYS A 39 3.05 -17.46 13.77
C CYS A 39 1.52 -17.41 13.90
N SER A 40 0.90 -16.22 13.82
CA SER A 40 -0.55 -16.02 13.96
C SER A 40 -1.14 -16.60 15.27
N GLY A 41 -0.35 -16.59 16.33
CA GLY A 41 -0.77 -17.05 17.65
C GLY A 41 -0.66 -18.56 17.90
N ASN A 42 0.05 -19.30 17.06
CA ASN A 42 0.31 -20.74 17.23
C ASN A 42 1.39 -21.09 18.27
N ALA A 43 1.92 -20.09 18.99
CA ALA A 43 2.96 -20.24 20.02
C ALA A 43 4.28 -20.89 19.55
N SER A 44 4.56 -20.89 18.24
CA SER A 44 5.74 -21.55 17.68
C SER A 44 6.99 -20.67 17.60
N CYS A 45 6.83 -19.34 17.49
CA CYS A 45 7.91 -18.38 17.23
C CYS A 45 8.41 -17.60 18.47
N GLY A 46 7.60 -17.49 19.53
CA GLY A 46 7.97 -16.74 20.74
C GLY A 46 8.02 -15.21 20.62
N LYS A 47 7.59 -14.61 19.50
CA LYS A 47 7.70 -13.15 19.28
C LYS A 47 6.59 -12.30 19.91
N CYS A 48 5.46 -12.90 20.29
CA CYS A 48 4.27 -12.22 20.84
C CYS A 48 4.48 -11.74 22.30
N ARG A 49 5.68 -11.24 22.64
CA ARG A 49 6.14 -10.94 24.00
C ARG A 49 5.50 -9.66 24.51
N VAL A 50 5.00 -9.73 25.73
CA VAL A 50 4.47 -8.60 26.51
C VAL A 50 4.92 -8.75 27.95
N ARG A 51 5.06 -7.63 28.68
CA ARG A 51 5.37 -7.66 30.11
C ARG A 51 4.10 -7.36 30.90
N LEU A 52 3.69 -8.29 31.76
CA LEU A 52 2.61 -8.08 32.72
C LEU A 52 3.06 -7.06 33.77
N VAL A 53 2.41 -5.90 33.82
CA VAL A 53 2.70 -4.82 34.78
C VAL A 53 1.83 -4.99 36.02
N SER A 54 0.53 -5.24 35.84
CA SER A 54 -0.40 -5.49 36.95
C SER A 54 -1.65 -6.25 36.48
N GLY A 55 -2.37 -6.85 37.42
CA GLY A 55 -3.61 -7.58 37.15
C GLY A 55 -3.44 -9.08 36.91
N GLU A 56 -4.47 -9.71 36.34
CA GLU A 56 -4.55 -11.17 36.21
C GLU A 56 -4.67 -11.65 34.76
N LEU A 57 -3.64 -12.38 34.31
CA LEU A 57 -3.64 -13.18 33.08
C LEU A 57 -3.50 -14.66 33.42
N ASP A 58 -4.27 -15.50 32.75
CA ASP A 58 -3.95 -16.91 32.67
C ASP A 58 -2.98 -17.14 31.51
N SER A 59 -1.72 -17.39 31.85
CA SER A 59 -0.66 -17.66 30.89
C SER A 59 0.19 -18.82 31.37
N LYS A 60 0.60 -19.66 30.44
CA LYS A 60 1.50 -20.79 30.70
C LYS A 60 2.93 -20.42 30.34
N ILE A 61 3.89 -20.98 31.08
CA ILE A 61 5.31 -20.96 30.69
C ILE A 61 5.44 -21.78 29.41
N THR A 62 6.09 -21.20 28.40
CA THR A 62 6.34 -21.86 27.11
C THR A 62 7.83 -22.06 26.94
N ARG A 63 8.24 -22.85 25.94
CA ARG A 63 9.68 -23.03 25.60
C ARG A 63 10.41 -21.73 25.22
N HIS A 64 9.68 -20.64 24.98
CA HIS A 64 10.22 -19.34 24.52
C HIS A 64 10.36 -18.30 25.64
N ILE A 65 9.90 -18.62 26.85
CA ILE A 65 9.98 -17.75 28.03
C ILE A 65 10.66 -18.57 29.13
N SER A 66 11.84 -18.13 29.58
CA SER A 66 12.53 -18.76 30.70
C SER A 66 11.77 -18.54 32.02
N GLU A 67 12.08 -19.33 33.05
CA GLU A 67 11.48 -19.14 34.37
C GLU A 67 11.77 -17.73 34.92
N GLU A 68 13.01 -17.25 34.75
CA GLU A 68 13.41 -15.91 35.16
C GLU A 68 12.62 -14.81 34.43
N GLU A 69 12.45 -14.94 33.11
CA GLU A 69 11.63 -14.02 32.32
C GLU A 69 10.18 -14.03 32.79
N TYR A 70 9.63 -15.22 33.08
CA TYR A 70 8.28 -15.35 33.60
C TYR A 70 8.11 -14.69 34.98
N GLN A 71 9.08 -14.83 35.88
CA GLN A 71 9.06 -14.13 37.17
C GLN A 71 9.15 -12.61 36.99
N ASN A 72 9.89 -12.14 35.98
CA ASN A 72 9.96 -10.73 35.60
C ASN A 72 8.73 -10.22 34.82
N GLY A 73 7.64 -10.99 34.78
CA GLY A 73 6.37 -10.60 34.19
C GLY A 73 6.27 -10.84 32.67
N TRP A 74 7.30 -11.37 32.01
CA TRP A 74 7.22 -11.64 30.57
C TRP A 74 6.25 -12.77 30.25
N ARG A 75 5.36 -12.53 29.30
CA ARG A 75 4.34 -13.46 28.83
C ARG A 75 4.30 -13.44 27.31
N LEU A 76 3.71 -14.49 26.75
CA LEU A 76 3.34 -14.54 25.33
C LEU A 76 1.86 -14.21 25.21
N ALA A 77 1.53 -13.07 24.59
CA ALA A 77 0.15 -12.59 24.42
C ALA A 77 -0.75 -13.60 23.68
N CYS A 78 -0.16 -14.41 22.81
CA CYS A 78 -0.87 -15.42 22.03
C CYS A 78 -1.35 -16.64 22.83
N VAL A 79 -0.76 -16.91 24.00
CA VAL A 79 -1.16 -17.99 24.92
C VAL A 79 -1.63 -17.47 26.28
N SER A 80 -1.79 -16.16 26.40
CA SER A 80 -2.32 -15.49 27.59
C SER A 80 -3.81 -15.20 27.38
N THR A 81 -4.64 -15.53 28.36
CA THR A 81 -6.08 -15.18 28.37
C THR A 81 -6.41 -14.25 29.53
N VAL A 82 -7.32 -13.32 29.29
CA VAL A 82 -7.70 -12.29 30.27
C VAL A 82 -8.58 -12.90 31.36
N LYS A 83 -8.19 -12.81 32.63
CA LYS A 83 -9.00 -13.27 33.79
C LYS A 83 -9.65 -12.14 34.57
N GLY A 84 -9.03 -10.97 34.56
CA GLY A 84 -9.54 -9.78 35.22
C GLY A 84 -8.93 -8.54 34.60
N ASP A 85 -9.11 -7.40 35.27
CA ASP A 85 -8.46 -6.16 34.86
C ASP A 85 -6.95 -6.38 34.79
N VAL A 86 -6.35 -6.00 33.67
CA VAL A 86 -4.95 -6.28 33.37
C VAL A 86 -4.29 -5.08 32.70
N GLU A 87 -3.05 -4.86 33.08
CA GLU A 87 -2.16 -3.91 32.44
C GLU A 87 -0.91 -4.63 31.94
N VAL A 88 -0.65 -4.49 30.64
CA VAL A 88 0.53 -5.05 29.99
C VAL A 88 1.30 -3.95 29.28
N GLU A 89 2.61 -4.07 29.30
CA GLU A 89 3.52 -3.28 28.50
C GLU A 89 3.86 -4.04 27.22
N VAL A 90 3.73 -3.35 26.10
CA VAL A 90 4.06 -3.81 24.77
C VAL A 90 5.43 -3.23 24.41
N PRO A 91 6.47 -4.08 24.22
CA PRO A 91 7.80 -3.61 23.84
C PRO A 91 7.75 -2.79 22.56
N ASP A 92 8.59 -1.76 22.46
CA ASP A 92 8.49 -0.70 21.44
C ASP A 92 8.94 -1.09 20.03
N ILE A 93 8.83 -2.37 19.69
CA ILE A 93 8.95 -2.87 18.32
C ILE A 93 7.82 -2.26 17.46
N ALA A 94 6.67 -1.99 18.08
CA ALA A 94 5.46 -1.45 17.48
C ALA A 94 5.57 0.00 16.95
N SER A 95 6.24 0.91 17.67
CA SER A 95 6.50 2.28 17.21
C SER A 95 7.45 2.27 16.02
N ALA A 96 8.49 1.43 16.06
CA ALA A 96 9.46 1.28 14.98
C ALA A 96 8.81 0.92 13.63
N TYR A 97 7.72 0.11 13.62
CA TYR A 97 6.96 -0.21 12.41
C TYR A 97 6.27 0.99 11.74
N ARG A 98 5.85 2.02 12.52
CA ARG A 98 5.14 3.18 11.98
C ARG A 98 6.07 4.34 11.62
N SER A 99 7.20 4.48 12.31
CA SER A 99 8.02 5.69 12.27
C SER A 99 9.45 5.51 11.76
N ARG A 100 10.00 4.29 11.68
CA ARG A 100 11.44 4.06 11.43
C ARG A 100 11.79 3.08 10.29
N MET A 101 10.85 2.78 9.40
CA MET A 101 11.21 2.04 8.17
C MET A 101 11.99 2.97 7.24
N LYS A 102 13.18 2.53 6.80
CA LYS A 102 13.97 3.22 5.77
C LYS A 102 13.11 3.35 4.51
N VAL A 103 12.62 4.56 4.24
CA VAL A 103 12.00 4.88 2.94
C VAL A 103 13.12 4.84 1.92
N ALA A 104 12.96 4.08 0.82
CA ALA A 104 13.92 4.13 -0.28
C ALA A 104 14.13 5.59 -0.71
N ASP A 105 15.39 6.02 -0.74
CA ASP A 105 15.71 7.42 -1.03
C ASP A 105 15.71 7.68 -2.54
N LEU A 106 14.52 7.67 -3.13
CA LEU A 106 14.26 8.00 -4.55
C LEU A 106 14.61 9.44 -4.95
N SER A 107 15.23 10.22 -4.05
CA SER A 107 15.81 11.53 -4.35
C SER A 107 17.32 11.51 -4.51
N SER A 108 17.97 10.37 -4.23
CA SER A 108 19.40 10.24 -4.47
C SER A 108 19.69 10.35 -5.98
N PRO A 109 20.79 11.01 -6.39
CA PRO A 109 21.15 11.11 -7.81
C PRO A 109 21.27 9.75 -8.50
N SER A 110 21.68 8.71 -7.76
CA SER A 110 21.75 7.33 -8.23
C SER A 110 20.38 6.73 -8.52
N GLU A 111 19.39 6.92 -7.65
CA GLU A 111 18.05 6.36 -7.87
C GLU A 111 17.32 7.07 -9.02
N ILE A 112 17.48 8.40 -9.12
CA ILE A 112 16.97 9.17 -10.25
C ILE A 112 17.60 8.67 -11.57
N ALA A 113 18.91 8.41 -11.58
CA ALA A 113 19.58 7.88 -12.76
C ALA A 113 19.05 6.50 -13.18
N ILE A 114 18.76 5.61 -12.22
CA ILE A 114 18.16 4.29 -12.50
C ILE A 114 16.77 4.46 -13.13
N PHE A 115 15.95 5.38 -12.60
CA PHE A 115 14.61 5.64 -13.11
C PHE A 115 14.62 6.19 -14.54
N GLU A 116 15.48 7.19 -14.81
CA GLU A 116 15.62 7.77 -16.15
C GLU A 116 16.21 6.78 -17.16
N ASP A 117 17.19 5.96 -16.76
CA ASP A 117 17.71 4.87 -17.60
C ASP A 117 16.62 3.83 -17.92
N THR A 118 15.77 3.49 -16.95
CA THR A 118 14.65 2.56 -17.15
C THR A 118 13.62 3.14 -18.12
N LYS A 119 13.22 4.42 -17.96
CA LYS A 119 12.35 5.10 -18.93
C LYS A 119 12.93 5.05 -20.33
N LYS A 120 14.21 5.36 -20.47
CA LYS A 120 14.90 5.36 -21.76
C LYS A 120 14.88 3.97 -22.40
N LYS A 121 15.19 2.92 -21.64
CA LYS A 121 15.14 1.52 -22.14
C LYS A 121 13.74 1.13 -22.63
N ILE A 122 12.70 1.54 -21.90
CA ILE A 122 11.31 1.31 -22.29
C ILE A 122 10.99 2.03 -23.60
N THR A 123 11.39 3.30 -23.75
CA THR A 123 11.17 4.05 -24.99
C THR A 123 11.98 3.52 -26.17
N ASP A 124 13.23 3.10 -25.93
CA ASP A 124 14.11 2.50 -26.96
C ASP A 124 13.54 1.16 -27.46
N ALA A 125 12.74 0.47 -26.64
CA ALA A 125 11.99 -0.72 -27.02
C ALA A 125 10.71 -0.44 -27.81
N GLY A 126 10.41 0.84 -28.12
CA GLY A 126 9.24 1.24 -28.89
C GLY A 126 7.97 1.48 -28.08
N LEU A 127 8.04 1.47 -26.74
CA LEU A 127 6.91 1.83 -25.89
C LEU A 127 6.85 3.35 -25.68
N GLU A 128 5.81 3.98 -26.22
CA GLU A 128 5.57 5.40 -26.03
C GLU A 128 5.01 5.69 -24.62
N LEU A 129 5.68 6.56 -23.87
CA LEU A 129 5.20 7.07 -22.58
C LEU A 129 4.16 8.17 -22.79
N LYS A 130 2.98 7.78 -23.27
CA LYS A 130 1.82 8.67 -23.44
C LYS A 130 0.78 8.39 -22.37
N ASN A 131 0.09 9.44 -21.95
CA ASN A 131 -1.11 9.32 -21.13
C ASN A 131 -2.30 9.95 -21.87
N SER A 132 -3.50 9.52 -21.53
CA SER A 132 -4.73 10.03 -22.16
C SER A 132 -5.34 11.22 -21.39
N MET A 133 -4.62 11.80 -20.44
CA MET A 133 -5.08 12.90 -19.59
C MET A 133 -4.55 14.21 -20.14
N GLN A 134 -5.38 15.25 -20.11
CA GLN A 134 -5.06 16.56 -20.67
C GLN A 134 -5.70 17.65 -19.82
N VAL A 135 -5.14 18.85 -19.88
CA VAL A 135 -5.80 20.06 -19.39
C VAL A 135 -6.18 20.87 -20.63
N ILE A 136 -7.47 21.10 -20.82
CA ILE A 136 -8.00 21.95 -21.89
C ILE A 136 -8.57 23.22 -21.29
N THR A 137 -8.52 24.31 -22.04
CA THR A 137 -9.20 25.55 -21.68
C THR A 137 -10.51 25.64 -22.45
N ILE A 138 -11.59 25.99 -21.76
CA ILE A 138 -12.88 26.26 -22.37
C ILE A 138 -13.33 27.69 -22.05
N SER A 139 -14.04 28.30 -22.99
CA SER A 139 -14.67 29.61 -22.85
C SER A 139 -16.06 29.54 -23.46
N MET A 140 -17.05 30.13 -22.80
CA MET A 140 -18.43 30.19 -23.27
C MET A 140 -19.07 31.52 -22.92
N GLU A 141 -20.18 31.85 -23.56
CA GLU A 141 -20.96 33.05 -23.26
C GLU A 141 -21.72 32.90 -21.94
N GLU A 142 -21.81 34.00 -21.18
CA GLU A 142 -22.62 34.06 -19.96
C GLU A 142 -24.12 33.87 -20.31
N PRO A 143 -24.90 33.16 -19.47
CA PRO A 143 -26.32 32.95 -19.71
C PRO A 143 -27.09 34.26 -19.65
N THR A 144 -28.08 34.40 -20.54
CA THR A 144 -28.95 35.58 -20.64
C THR A 144 -30.41 35.16 -20.63
N LEU A 145 -31.33 36.13 -20.67
CA LEU A 145 -32.76 35.82 -20.84
C LEU A 145 -33.06 35.19 -22.22
N ASP A 146 -32.26 35.50 -23.23
CA ASP A 146 -32.40 34.96 -24.58
C ASP A 146 -31.69 33.60 -24.74
N ASP A 147 -30.68 33.33 -23.91
CA ASP A 147 -29.95 32.07 -23.88
C ASP A 147 -29.97 31.46 -22.47
N THR A 148 -30.96 30.60 -22.26
CA THR A 148 -31.25 29.92 -20.99
C THR A 148 -30.62 28.53 -20.87
N MET A 149 -29.64 28.21 -21.74
CA MET A 149 -29.00 26.89 -21.75
C MET A 149 -28.35 26.56 -20.40
N PRO A 150 -28.58 25.35 -19.86
CA PRO A 150 -28.03 24.94 -18.58
C PRO A 150 -26.51 24.69 -18.67
N ASP A 151 -25.83 24.86 -17.53
CA ASP A 151 -24.37 24.80 -17.42
C ASP A 151 -23.76 23.50 -17.97
N ASN A 152 -24.41 22.34 -17.75
CA ASN A 152 -23.91 21.05 -18.23
C ASN A 152 -23.93 20.95 -19.78
N GLU A 153 -24.92 21.54 -20.44
CA GLU A 153 -24.99 21.58 -21.90
C GLU A 153 -23.96 22.55 -22.47
N ARG A 154 -23.84 23.76 -21.89
CA ARG A 154 -22.80 24.73 -22.28
C ARG A 154 -21.40 24.13 -22.18
N VAL A 155 -21.10 23.49 -21.05
CA VAL A 155 -19.80 22.84 -20.82
C VAL A 155 -19.61 21.68 -21.79
N THR A 156 -20.65 20.87 -22.04
CA THR A 156 -20.57 19.79 -23.04
C THR A 156 -20.19 20.33 -24.41
N TRP A 157 -20.86 21.38 -24.88
CA TRP A 157 -20.58 21.99 -26.18
C TRP A 157 -19.20 22.61 -26.25
N ALA A 158 -18.77 23.31 -25.19
CA ALA A 158 -17.44 23.92 -25.14
C ALA A 158 -16.33 22.85 -25.16
N VAL A 159 -16.52 21.73 -24.46
CA VAL A 159 -15.59 20.59 -24.47
C VAL A 159 -15.61 19.86 -25.82
N GLN A 160 -16.79 19.67 -26.43
CA GLN A 160 -16.90 19.12 -27.78
C GLN A 160 -16.13 19.98 -28.78
N ALA A 161 -16.29 21.30 -28.72
CA ALA A 161 -15.58 22.23 -29.59
C ALA A 161 -14.06 22.20 -29.36
N ALA A 162 -13.60 22.11 -28.11
CA ALA A 162 -12.18 22.08 -27.77
C ALA A 162 -11.49 20.75 -28.15
N THR A 163 -12.22 19.63 -28.15
CA THR A 163 -11.65 18.29 -28.36
C THR A 163 -11.99 17.66 -29.70
N GLY A 164 -13.01 18.16 -30.40
CA GLY A 164 -13.55 17.57 -31.63
C GLY A 164 -14.33 16.27 -31.42
N LEU A 165 -14.65 15.90 -30.18
CA LEU A 165 -15.33 14.64 -29.85
C LEU A 165 -16.76 14.89 -29.38
N GLU A 166 -17.72 14.20 -29.99
CA GLU A 166 -19.15 14.36 -29.70
C GLU A 166 -19.53 13.81 -28.31
N ARG A 167 -18.89 12.74 -27.85
CA ARG A 167 -19.28 12.07 -26.61
C ARG A 167 -18.50 12.62 -25.42
N VAL A 168 -19.13 13.51 -24.65
CA VAL A 168 -18.59 14.04 -23.39
C VAL A 168 -19.35 13.44 -22.21
N ARG A 169 -18.62 12.98 -21.19
CA ARG A 169 -19.18 12.51 -19.92
C ARG A 169 -18.78 13.45 -18.79
N ILE A 170 -19.78 13.97 -18.10
CA ILE A 170 -19.62 14.84 -16.93
C ILE A 170 -20.09 14.05 -15.69
N PRO A 171 -19.19 13.61 -14.80
CA PRO A 171 -19.53 12.88 -13.59
C PRO A 171 -20.16 13.79 -12.53
N TYR A 172 -20.74 13.18 -11.50
CA TYR A 172 -21.39 13.89 -10.39
C TYR A 172 -20.44 14.84 -9.65
N SER A 173 -19.17 14.46 -9.48
CA SER A 173 -18.12 15.28 -8.87
C SER A 173 -17.97 16.64 -9.55
N VAL A 174 -17.97 16.67 -10.89
CA VAL A 174 -17.94 17.89 -11.69
C VAL A 174 -19.26 18.64 -11.63
N LEU A 175 -20.40 17.96 -11.78
CA LEU A 175 -21.72 18.60 -11.74
C LEU A 175 -21.94 19.39 -10.44
N LYS A 176 -21.39 18.90 -9.33
CA LYS A 176 -21.47 19.55 -8.02
C LYS A 176 -20.67 20.86 -7.93
N LYS A 177 -19.56 20.98 -8.68
CA LYS A 177 -18.60 22.10 -8.59
C LYS A 177 -18.72 23.10 -9.74
N MET A 178 -19.13 22.61 -10.91
CA MET A 178 -19.18 23.36 -12.17
C MET A 178 -19.97 24.68 -12.09
N PRO A 179 -21.16 24.76 -11.46
CA PRO A 179 -21.91 26.01 -11.40
C PRO A 179 -21.15 27.15 -10.73
N ASP A 180 -20.43 26.85 -9.64
CA ASP A 180 -19.67 27.83 -8.87
C ASP A 180 -18.45 28.29 -9.66
N VAL A 181 -17.67 27.34 -10.21
CA VAL A 181 -16.47 27.65 -11.01
C VAL A 181 -16.81 28.53 -12.23
N LEU A 182 -17.89 28.21 -12.95
CA LEU A 182 -18.29 29.00 -14.12
C LEU A 182 -18.62 30.45 -13.75
N ARG A 183 -19.31 30.68 -12.64
CA ARG A 183 -19.72 32.03 -12.22
C ARG A 183 -18.54 32.83 -11.65
N GLU A 184 -17.69 32.19 -10.85
CA GLU A 184 -16.50 32.83 -10.28
C GLU A 184 -15.44 33.18 -11.33
N SER A 185 -15.39 32.43 -12.43
CA SER A 185 -14.39 32.60 -13.50
C SER A 185 -14.95 33.19 -14.79
N HIS A 186 -16.11 33.87 -14.73
CA HIS A 186 -16.73 34.53 -15.90
C HIS A 186 -16.84 33.61 -17.14
N PHE A 187 -17.29 32.37 -16.90
CA PHE A 187 -17.52 31.33 -17.91
C PHE A 187 -16.26 30.95 -18.72
N GLN A 188 -15.10 31.13 -18.11
CA GLN A 188 -13.80 30.58 -18.55
C GLN A 188 -13.29 29.59 -17.52
N ALA A 189 -12.81 28.43 -17.96
CA ALA A 189 -12.31 27.42 -17.04
C ALA A 189 -11.24 26.53 -17.69
N GLN A 190 -10.36 26.00 -16.84
CA GLN A 190 -9.51 24.87 -17.18
C GLN A 190 -10.26 23.58 -16.84
N CYS A 191 -10.22 22.59 -17.73
CA CYS A 191 -10.83 21.28 -17.53
C CYS A 191 -9.77 20.20 -17.57
N VAL A 192 -9.70 19.39 -16.50
CA VAL A 192 -8.90 18.15 -16.49
C VAL A 192 -9.75 17.08 -17.14
N VAL A 193 -9.29 16.54 -18.27
CA VAL A 193 -10.05 15.58 -19.07
C VAL A 193 -9.24 14.34 -19.37
N ARG A 194 -9.93 13.21 -19.52
CA ARG A 194 -9.41 12.04 -20.24
C ARG A 194 -9.99 12.04 -21.64
N VAL A 195 -9.13 11.97 -22.65
CA VAL A 195 -9.51 11.90 -24.07
C VAL A 195 -9.17 10.51 -24.60
N THR A 196 -10.15 9.83 -25.19
CA THR A 196 -9.92 8.61 -25.98
C THR A 196 -10.27 8.84 -27.43
N ALA A 197 -10.10 7.81 -28.26
CA ALA A 197 -10.54 7.86 -29.66
C ALA A 197 -12.05 8.14 -29.81
N ASN A 198 -12.87 7.83 -28.80
CA ASN A 198 -14.33 7.84 -28.92
C ASN A 198 -15.04 8.76 -27.93
N ASP A 199 -14.42 9.12 -26.81
CA ASP A 199 -15.06 9.92 -25.78
C ASP A 199 -14.11 10.76 -24.93
N VAL A 200 -14.69 11.80 -24.33
CA VAL A 200 -14.08 12.65 -23.31
C VAL A 200 -14.75 12.37 -21.96
N PHE A 201 -13.95 12.19 -20.92
CA PHE A 201 -14.43 12.16 -19.55
C PHE A 201 -13.85 13.35 -18.79
N LEU A 202 -14.70 14.23 -18.27
CA LEU A 202 -14.30 15.42 -17.54
C LEU A 202 -14.09 15.04 -16.07
N TYR A 203 -12.86 15.11 -15.58
CA TYR A 203 -12.52 14.79 -14.20
C TYR A 203 -12.71 15.98 -13.26
N ASP A 204 -12.25 17.17 -13.63
CA ASP A 204 -12.37 18.37 -12.80
C ASP A 204 -12.45 19.65 -13.63
N MET A 205 -13.06 20.69 -13.05
CA MET A 205 -13.08 22.05 -13.56
C MET A 205 -12.41 22.99 -12.57
N LEU A 206 -11.49 23.81 -13.07
CA LEU A 206 -10.65 24.71 -12.27
C LEU A 206 -10.78 26.15 -12.80
N PRO A 207 -10.70 27.16 -11.90
CA PRO A 207 -10.52 28.54 -12.31
C PRO A 207 -9.27 28.72 -13.20
N MET A 208 -9.26 29.78 -14.01
CA MET A 208 -8.17 30.05 -14.96
C MET A 208 -6.82 30.33 -14.27
N GLU A 209 -6.86 30.86 -13.05
CA GLU A 209 -5.69 31.25 -12.26
C GLU A 209 -5.15 30.08 -11.43
N ALA A 210 -5.90 28.98 -11.33
CA ALA A 210 -5.52 27.82 -10.55
C ALA A 210 -4.39 27.05 -11.25
N LYS A 211 -3.42 26.57 -10.48
CA LYS A 211 -2.42 25.61 -10.98
C LYS A 211 -3.08 24.24 -11.18
N ALA A 212 -3.27 23.86 -12.44
CA ALA A 212 -3.74 22.52 -12.78
C ALA A 212 -2.60 21.51 -12.59
N VAL A 213 -2.68 20.70 -11.54
CA VAL A 213 -1.83 19.52 -11.34
C VAL A 213 -2.65 18.29 -11.71
N VAL A 214 -2.12 17.44 -12.59
CA VAL A 214 -2.76 16.18 -12.99
C VAL A 214 -2.02 15.03 -12.32
N GLY A 215 -2.35 14.78 -11.05
CA GLY A 215 -1.69 13.79 -10.22
C GLY A 215 -2.05 12.35 -10.60
N GLY A 216 -1.05 11.47 -10.55
CA GLY A 216 -1.20 10.02 -10.57
C GLY A 216 -0.61 9.42 -9.29
N LEU A 217 -1.29 8.44 -8.70
CA LEU A 217 -0.79 7.65 -7.58
C LEU A 217 -0.16 6.36 -8.12
N VAL A 218 1.04 6.02 -7.68
CA VAL A 218 1.68 4.72 -7.97
C VAL A 218 1.89 4.02 -6.64
N VAL A 219 1.47 2.76 -6.51
CA VAL A 219 1.53 2.01 -5.26
C VAL A 219 2.10 0.61 -5.52
N ASP A 220 3.03 0.20 -4.68
CA ASP A 220 3.48 -1.17 -4.53
C ASP A 220 3.00 -1.69 -3.16
N ILE A 221 2.13 -2.69 -3.18
CA ILE A 221 1.57 -3.35 -2.00
C ILE A 221 2.31 -4.67 -1.78
N GLY A 222 3.41 -4.59 -1.04
CA GLY A 222 4.07 -5.76 -0.48
C GLY A 222 3.29 -6.33 0.71
N THR A 223 3.55 -7.60 1.01
CA THR A 223 2.98 -8.25 2.20
C THR A 223 3.42 -7.53 3.47
N THR A 224 4.67 -7.10 3.54
CA THR A 224 5.28 -6.47 4.72
C THR A 224 5.30 -4.94 4.64
N THR A 225 5.64 -4.40 3.46
CA THR A 225 5.86 -2.96 3.23
C THR A 225 4.94 -2.49 2.13
N VAL A 226 4.44 -1.25 2.23
CA VAL A 226 3.73 -0.56 1.17
C VAL A 226 4.53 0.68 0.80
N SER A 227 4.75 0.89 -0.49
CA SER A 227 5.47 2.04 -1.03
C SER A 227 4.58 2.77 -2.02
N ALA A 228 4.65 4.10 -2.03
CA ALA A 228 3.83 4.90 -2.93
C ALA A 228 4.53 6.17 -3.41
N LEU A 229 4.16 6.61 -4.61
CA LEU A 229 4.58 7.84 -5.25
C LEU A 229 3.36 8.64 -5.72
N ILE A 230 3.44 9.96 -5.65
CA ILE A 230 2.59 10.86 -6.42
C ILE A 230 3.44 11.40 -7.56
N VAL A 231 2.94 11.30 -8.78
CA VAL A 231 3.57 11.84 -9.99
C VAL A 231 2.67 12.87 -10.66
N ASP A 232 3.25 13.89 -11.28
CA ASP A 232 2.54 14.70 -12.26
C ASP A 232 2.50 13.92 -13.58
N MET A 233 1.31 13.55 -14.05
CA MET A 233 1.18 12.73 -15.25
C MET A 233 1.48 13.51 -16.54
N LEU A 234 1.44 14.84 -16.54
CA LEU A 234 1.76 15.65 -17.72
C LEU A 234 3.28 15.79 -17.90
N SER A 235 4.01 16.06 -16.81
CA SER A 235 5.47 16.23 -16.86
C SER A 235 6.26 14.94 -16.60
N GLY A 236 5.67 13.97 -15.90
CA GLY A 236 6.35 12.76 -15.43
C GLY A 236 7.20 12.98 -14.18
N GLU A 237 7.12 14.15 -13.54
CA GLU A 237 7.85 14.50 -12.32
C GLU A 237 7.29 13.77 -11.09
N ILE A 238 8.16 13.29 -10.20
CA ILE A 238 7.76 12.73 -8.91
C ILE A 238 7.53 13.89 -7.93
N LEU A 239 6.29 14.07 -7.48
CA LEU A 239 5.88 15.16 -6.59
C LEU A 239 6.10 14.83 -5.11
N ALA A 240 5.87 13.57 -4.71
CA ALA A 240 6.05 13.10 -3.34
C ALA A 240 6.20 11.57 -3.29
N LYS A 241 6.78 11.08 -2.20
CA LYS A 241 6.95 9.66 -1.91
C LYS A 241 6.61 9.35 -0.45
N ALA A 242 6.17 8.12 -0.19
CA ALA A 242 5.99 7.60 1.16
C ALA A 242 6.18 6.09 1.18
N SER A 243 6.57 5.55 2.33
CA SER A 243 6.53 4.13 2.64
C SER A 243 5.92 3.93 4.02
N SER A 244 5.28 2.79 4.23
CA SER A 244 4.73 2.40 5.53
C SER A 244 4.69 0.87 5.64
N GLY A 245 4.63 0.35 6.87
CA GLY A 245 4.30 -1.05 7.09
C GLY A 245 2.88 -1.35 6.59
N ASN A 246 2.69 -2.53 5.98
CA ASN A 246 1.36 -2.97 5.58
C ASN A 246 0.50 -3.22 6.82
N GLY A 247 -0.58 -2.44 6.99
CA GLY A 247 -1.46 -2.50 8.16
C GLY A 247 -2.09 -3.88 8.39
N GLN A 248 -2.14 -4.72 7.35
CA GLN A 248 -2.62 -6.10 7.40
C GLN A 248 -1.72 -7.04 8.21
N ILE A 249 -0.47 -6.67 8.50
CA ILE A 249 0.51 -7.53 9.19
C ILE A 249 0.00 -8.04 10.55
N ARG A 250 -0.80 -7.23 11.26
CA ARG A 250 -1.39 -7.61 12.55
C ARG A 250 -2.40 -8.76 12.47
N TYR A 251 -2.92 -9.02 11.27
CA TYR A 251 -3.95 -10.02 10.97
C TYR A 251 -3.37 -11.29 10.34
N GLY A 252 -2.08 -11.28 9.99
CA GLY A 252 -1.38 -12.42 9.43
C GLY A 252 -0.03 -12.00 8.89
N ALA A 253 0.99 -12.80 9.20
CA ALA A 253 2.37 -12.53 8.81
C ALA A 253 2.62 -12.76 7.32
N ASP A 254 1.88 -13.70 6.73
CA ASP A 254 1.98 -14.10 5.34
C ASP A 254 0.61 -14.05 4.65
N VAL A 255 0.62 -14.28 3.34
CA VAL A 255 -0.57 -14.26 2.49
C VAL A 255 -1.60 -15.33 2.89
N ILE A 256 -1.18 -16.53 3.27
CA ILE A 256 -2.08 -17.65 3.62
C ILE A 256 -2.85 -17.32 4.89
N ASN A 257 -2.16 -16.86 5.93
CA ASN A 257 -2.75 -16.48 7.20
C ASN A 257 -3.75 -15.33 7.02
N ARG A 258 -3.46 -14.35 6.16
CA ARG A 258 -4.41 -13.29 5.82
C ARG A 258 -5.64 -13.82 5.07
N ILE A 259 -5.48 -14.77 4.17
CA ILE A 259 -6.62 -15.44 3.53
C ILE A 259 -7.45 -16.21 4.58
N ILE A 260 -6.83 -16.84 5.60
CA ILE A 260 -7.59 -17.52 6.68
C ILE A 260 -8.37 -16.48 7.46
N GLU A 261 -7.72 -15.37 7.81
CA GLU A 261 -8.34 -14.29 8.55
C GLU A 261 -9.49 -13.62 7.80
N SER A 262 -9.40 -13.50 6.47
CA SER A 262 -10.48 -12.93 5.64
C SER A 262 -11.79 -13.74 5.73
N GLN A 263 -11.70 -15.05 5.93
CA GLN A 263 -12.84 -15.95 6.07
C GLN A 263 -13.54 -15.87 7.44
N LYS A 264 -12.90 -15.24 8.44
CA LYS A 264 -13.56 -14.99 9.73
C LYS A 264 -14.65 -13.93 9.56
N PRO A 265 -15.67 -13.89 10.44
CA PRO A 265 -16.69 -12.85 10.41
C PRO A 265 -16.07 -11.43 10.37
N GLY A 266 -16.49 -10.65 9.37
CA GLY A 266 -15.96 -9.29 9.10
C GLY A 266 -14.49 -9.24 8.62
N GLY A 267 -13.87 -10.38 8.30
CA GLY A 267 -12.46 -10.47 7.93
C GLY A 267 -12.11 -9.74 6.64
N HIS A 268 -12.95 -9.87 5.60
CA HIS A 268 -12.79 -9.16 4.33
C HIS A 268 -12.70 -7.64 4.52
N GLU A 269 -13.70 -7.05 5.18
CA GLU A 269 -13.75 -5.61 5.46
C GLU A 269 -12.61 -5.18 6.37
N ARG A 270 -12.27 -5.98 7.39
CA ARG A 270 -11.17 -5.69 8.32
C ARG A 270 -9.82 -5.61 7.60
N LEU A 271 -9.50 -6.56 6.74
CA LEU A 271 -8.25 -6.57 5.96
C LEU A 271 -8.23 -5.49 4.87
N GLN A 272 -9.37 -5.19 4.24
CA GLN A 272 -9.48 -4.09 3.29
C GLN A 272 -9.28 -2.74 3.98
N ASN A 273 -9.92 -2.52 5.13
CA ASN A 273 -9.73 -1.29 5.92
C ASN A 273 -8.29 -1.13 6.39
N ALA A 274 -7.63 -2.23 6.76
CA ALA A 274 -6.23 -2.20 7.17
C ALA A 274 -5.29 -1.68 6.06
N ILE A 275 -5.53 -2.06 4.80
CA ILE A 275 -4.71 -1.58 3.68
C ILE A 275 -5.17 -0.20 3.17
N ILE A 276 -6.48 0.01 2.96
CA ILE A 276 -6.98 1.29 2.43
C ILE A 276 -6.96 2.40 3.48
N LYS A 277 -7.70 2.22 4.57
CA LYS A 277 -7.99 3.27 5.54
C LYS A 277 -6.82 3.51 6.49
N GLU A 278 -6.11 2.45 6.89
CA GLU A 278 -5.04 2.55 7.88
C GLU A 278 -3.64 2.71 7.28
N THR A 279 -3.43 2.30 6.02
CA THR A 279 -2.13 2.41 5.34
C THR A 279 -2.14 3.43 4.19
N LEU A 280 -2.90 3.18 3.12
CA LEU A 280 -2.84 4.01 1.90
C LEU A 280 -3.36 5.44 2.12
N ASN A 281 -4.52 5.61 2.76
CA ASN A 281 -5.11 6.94 2.95
C ASN A 281 -4.22 7.88 3.79
N PRO A 282 -3.61 7.45 4.92
CA PRO A 282 -2.62 8.23 5.63
C PRO A 282 -1.37 8.55 4.79
N MET A 283 -0.86 7.57 4.03
CA MET A 283 0.27 7.80 3.11
C MET A 283 -0.06 8.87 2.06
N ILE A 284 -1.24 8.76 1.42
CA ILE A 284 -1.74 9.74 0.44
C ILE A 284 -1.85 11.13 1.06
N SER A 285 -2.42 11.24 2.26
CA SER A 285 -2.56 12.52 2.97
C SER A 285 -1.19 13.16 3.24
N ASN A 286 -0.20 12.38 3.68
CA ASN A 286 1.15 12.87 3.96
C ASN A 286 1.86 13.31 2.68
N MET A 287 1.76 12.52 1.61
CA MET A 287 2.32 12.88 0.30
C MET A 287 1.66 14.11 -0.30
N CYS A 288 0.33 14.24 -0.23
CA CYS A 288 -0.40 15.43 -0.69
C CYS A 288 0.05 16.70 0.06
N ARG A 289 0.26 16.59 1.38
CA ARG A 289 0.78 17.69 2.20
C ARG A 289 2.20 18.09 1.79
N ALA A 290 3.08 17.10 1.55
CA ALA A 290 4.45 17.35 1.10
C ALA A 290 4.50 18.00 -0.29
N ALA A 291 3.68 17.49 -1.23
CA ALA A 291 3.56 18.01 -2.59
C ALA A 291 2.76 19.33 -2.69
N LYS A 292 2.07 19.74 -1.61
CA LYS A 292 1.15 20.90 -1.58
C LYS A 292 0.04 20.82 -2.63
N ILE A 293 -0.55 19.65 -2.81
CA ILE A 293 -1.69 19.42 -3.70
C ILE A 293 -2.88 18.85 -2.93
N SER A 294 -4.09 18.99 -3.48
CA SER A 294 -5.26 18.29 -2.96
C SER A 294 -5.28 16.83 -3.43
N SER A 295 -5.76 15.90 -2.60
CA SER A 295 -5.93 14.51 -3.05
C SER A 295 -7.00 14.37 -4.15
N GLN A 296 -7.90 15.37 -4.27
CA GLN A 296 -8.84 15.47 -5.39
C GLN A 296 -8.16 15.78 -6.73
N GLN A 297 -6.88 16.19 -6.72
CA GLN A 297 -6.09 16.40 -7.93
C GLN A 297 -5.33 15.13 -8.36
N ILE A 298 -5.64 13.98 -7.76
CA ILE A 298 -5.08 12.67 -8.13
C ILE A 298 -6.16 11.91 -8.91
N TYR A 299 -6.01 11.83 -10.22
CA TYR A 299 -7.05 11.39 -11.16
C TYR A 299 -6.89 9.95 -11.65
N ARG A 300 -5.77 9.30 -11.32
CA ARG A 300 -5.49 7.89 -11.62
C ARG A 300 -4.64 7.26 -10.55
N ALA A 301 -4.78 5.94 -10.40
CA ALA A 301 -3.84 5.14 -9.64
C ALA A 301 -3.34 3.95 -10.47
N ALA A 302 -2.06 3.59 -10.31
CA ALA A 302 -1.50 2.32 -10.74
C ALA A 302 -1.02 1.58 -9.49
N ILE A 303 -1.50 0.35 -9.29
CA ILE A 303 -1.21 -0.44 -8.09
C ILE A 303 -0.68 -1.79 -8.53
N ALA A 304 0.44 -2.20 -7.95
CA ALA A 304 1.01 -3.53 -8.10
C ALA A 304 1.10 -4.21 -6.74
N GLY A 305 0.95 -5.52 -6.71
CA GLY A 305 1.17 -6.37 -5.55
C GLY A 305 0.91 -7.82 -5.94
N ASN A 306 1.31 -8.76 -5.09
CA ASN A 306 0.96 -10.15 -5.35
C ASN A 306 -0.56 -10.33 -5.38
N THR A 307 -1.02 -11.41 -6.02
CA THR A 307 -2.44 -11.69 -6.27
C THR A 307 -3.29 -11.61 -5.01
N THR A 308 -2.77 -12.06 -3.85
CA THR A 308 -3.50 -11.98 -2.58
C THR A 308 -3.65 -10.53 -2.12
N MET A 309 -2.60 -9.72 -2.20
CA MET A 309 -2.66 -8.30 -1.81
C MET A 309 -3.68 -7.53 -2.65
N GLU A 310 -3.73 -7.76 -3.97
CA GLU A 310 -4.72 -7.14 -4.84
C GLU A 310 -6.17 -7.57 -4.47
N HIS A 311 -6.40 -8.85 -4.21
CA HIS A 311 -7.72 -9.36 -3.81
C HIS A 311 -8.17 -8.75 -2.46
N LEU A 312 -7.29 -8.71 -1.46
CA LEU A 312 -7.61 -8.15 -0.15
C LEU A 312 -7.83 -6.63 -0.19
N MET A 313 -7.08 -5.91 -1.03
CA MET A 313 -7.29 -4.47 -1.27
C MET A 313 -8.67 -4.18 -1.88
N MET A 314 -9.11 -5.03 -2.81
CA MET A 314 -10.45 -4.92 -3.41
C MET A 314 -11.57 -5.48 -2.53
N GLY A 315 -11.26 -6.12 -1.40
CA GLY A 315 -12.26 -6.80 -0.57
C GLY A 315 -12.87 -8.05 -1.23
N ILE A 316 -12.19 -8.62 -2.23
CA ILE A 316 -12.62 -9.82 -2.96
C ILE A 316 -12.27 -11.07 -2.16
N ASN A 317 -13.11 -12.11 -2.26
CA ASN A 317 -12.83 -13.40 -1.64
C ASN A 317 -11.54 -14.02 -2.19
N ALA A 318 -10.54 -14.15 -1.33
CA ALA A 318 -9.22 -14.69 -1.64
C ALA A 318 -9.08 -16.19 -1.29
N ASP A 319 -10.09 -16.84 -0.70
CA ASP A 319 -10.01 -18.25 -0.30
C ASP A 319 -9.65 -19.20 -1.46
N PRO A 320 -10.22 -19.06 -2.68
CA PRO A 320 -9.88 -19.92 -3.81
C PRO A 320 -8.40 -19.86 -4.25
N LEU A 321 -7.64 -18.83 -3.86
CA LEU A 321 -6.20 -18.73 -4.18
C LEU A 321 -5.39 -19.85 -3.54
N ARG A 322 -5.79 -20.33 -2.36
CA ARG A 322 -5.07 -21.37 -1.61
C ARG A 322 -5.73 -22.75 -1.67
N MET A 323 -6.93 -22.84 -2.24
CA MET A 323 -7.72 -24.06 -2.31
C MET A 323 -7.56 -24.66 -3.70
N GLU A 324 -7.28 -25.96 -3.79
CA GLU A 324 -7.19 -26.65 -5.07
C GLU A 324 -8.46 -26.39 -5.91
N PRO A 325 -8.34 -25.96 -7.20
CA PRO A 325 -7.14 -25.92 -8.04
C PRO A 325 -6.41 -24.56 -8.12
N TYR A 326 -6.43 -23.75 -7.06
CA TYR A 326 -5.68 -22.50 -6.88
C TYR A 326 -6.02 -21.40 -7.90
N ILE A 327 -7.30 -21.03 -7.98
CA ILE A 327 -7.81 -20.16 -9.04
C ILE A 327 -8.11 -18.75 -8.51
N PRO A 328 -7.47 -17.68 -9.06
CA PRO A 328 -7.83 -16.31 -8.71
C PRO A 328 -9.15 -15.88 -9.33
N ALA A 329 -9.79 -14.89 -8.69
CA ALA A 329 -11.02 -14.31 -9.23
C ALA A 329 -10.77 -13.52 -10.53
N PHE A 330 -9.57 -12.96 -10.69
CA PHE A 330 -9.17 -12.25 -11.90
C PHE A 330 -7.65 -12.31 -12.11
N PHE A 331 -7.24 -12.30 -13.38
CA PHE A 331 -5.87 -11.94 -13.78
C PHE A 331 -5.74 -10.46 -14.12
N LYS A 332 -6.81 -9.86 -14.66
CA LYS A 332 -6.87 -8.46 -15.03
C LYS A 332 -8.29 -7.94 -14.87
N THR A 333 -8.41 -6.70 -14.42
CA THR A 333 -9.67 -5.94 -14.41
C THR A 333 -9.41 -4.50 -14.78
N ASN A 334 -10.38 -3.85 -15.43
CA ASN A 334 -10.37 -2.41 -15.75
C ASN A 334 -11.63 -1.73 -15.18
N SER A 335 -12.21 -2.30 -14.13
CA SER A 335 -13.50 -1.89 -13.57
C SER A 335 -13.35 -1.59 -12.09
N LEU A 336 -12.37 -0.74 -11.76
CA LEU A 336 -12.10 -0.33 -10.39
C LEU A 336 -11.85 1.18 -10.33
N PHE A 337 -12.63 1.86 -9.50
CA PHE A 337 -12.51 3.29 -9.24
C PHE A 337 -12.21 3.53 -7.75
N ALA A 338 -11.65 4.69 -7.44
CA ALA A 338 -11.33 5.07 -6.06
C ALA A 338 -12.52 5.01 -5.11
N SER A 339 -13.70 5.39 -5.61
CA SER A 339 -14.97 5.34 -4.86
C SER A 339 -15.44 3.92 -4.53
N ASP A 340 -15.07 2.89 -5.32
CA ASP A 340 -15.48 1.50 -5.07
C ASP A 340 -14.83 0.92 -3.79
N VAL A 341 -13.62 1.39 -3.47
CA VAL A 341 -12.82 0.89 -2.33
C VAL A 341 -12.53 1.95 -1.27
N ASN A 342 -13.08 3.16 -1.42
CA ASN A 342 -12.84 4.31 -0.53
C ASN A 342 -11.36 4.75 -0.43
N LEU A 343 -10.64 4.69 -1.55
CA LEU A 343 -9.29 5.25 -1.66
C LEU A 343 -9.38 6.78 -1.70
N ALA A 344 -8.65 7.48 -0.84
CA ALA A 344 -8.80 8.92 -0.60
C ALA A 344 -8.15 9.83 -1.67
N ILE A 345 -8.42 9.54 -2.94
CA ILE A 345 -8.05 10.34 -4.12
C ILE A 345 -9.32 10.89 -4.79
N HIS A 346 -9.24 11.39 -6.03
CA HIS A 346 -10.45 11.80 -6.76
C HIS A 346 -11.43 10.61 -6.88
N PRO A 347 -12.73 10.75 -6.55
CA PRO A 347 -13.67 9.62 -6.45
C PRO A 347 -13.87 8.86 -7.78
N ASP A 348 -13.78 9.56 -8.91
CA ASP A 348 -13.85 8.97 -10.25
C ASP A 348 -12.50 8.50 -10.78
N ALA A 349 -11.42 8.58 -9.98
CA ALA A 349 -10.10 8.12 -10.41
C ALA A 349 -10.12 6.63 -10.72
N HIS A 350 -9.70 6.28 -11.93
CA HIS A 350 -9.55 4.90 -12.33
C HIS A 350 -8.30 4.29 -11.69
N ILE A 351 -8.47 3.10 -11.10
CA ILE A 351 -7.39 2.31 -10.52
C ILE A 351 -7.01 1.21 -11.50
N ILE A 352 -5.75 1.21 -11.94
CA ILE A 352 -5.18 0.19 -12.80
C ILE A 352 -4.40 -0.77 -11.90
N LEU A 353 -4.81 -2.02 -11.87
CA LEU A 353 -4.04 -3.10 -11.23
C LEU A 353 -3.06 -3.70 -12.23
N ALA A 354 -1.84 -3.96 -11.79
CA ALA A 354 -0.90 -4.76 -12.56
C ALA A 354 -1.47 -6.19 -12.73
N PRO A 355 -1.30 -6.82 -13.90
CA PRO A 355 -1.95 -8.09 -14.16
C PRO A 355 -1.31 -9.22 -13.34
N ASN A 356 -2.15 -10.07 -12.74
CA ASN A 356 -1.72 -11.31 -12.09
C ASN A 356 -1.50 -12.43 -13.11
N ILE A 357 -0.65 -13.39 -12.79
CA ILE A 357 -0.39 -14.59 -13.63
C ILE A 357 -0.96 -15.86 -12.99
N GLY A 358 -0.95 -15.94 -11.66
CA GLY A 358 -1.41 -17.09 -10.90
C GLY A 358 -1.80 -16.69 -9.48
N SER A 359 -2.11 -17.66 -8.62
CA SER A 359 -2.48 -17.37 -7.23
C SER A 359 -1.32 -16.86 -6.38
N TYR A 360 -0.08 -17.23 -6.73
CA TYR A 360 1.14 -16.88 -5.99
C TYR A 360 2.13 -16.03 -6.79
N VAL A 361 1.78 -15.64 -8.02
CA VAL A 361 2.58 -14.74 -8.86
C VAL A 361 1.65 -13.65 -9.38
N GLY A 362 1.84 -12.44 -8.88
CA GLY A 362 0.90 -11.33 -9.10
C GLY A 362 1.45 -10.17 -9.92
N GLY A 363 0.78 -9.02 -9.73
CA GLY A 363 1.05 -7.77 -10.41
C GLY A 363 2.42 -7.16 -10.09
N ASP A 364 2.97 -7.43 -8.90
CA ASP A 364 4.34 -7.07 -8.51
C ASP A 364 5.38 -7.68 -9.46
N ILE A 365 5.26 -8.98 -9.73
CA ILE A 365 6.20 -9.68 -10.63
C ILE A 365 6.01 -9.25 -12.08
N THR A 366 4.79 -9.00 -12.53
CA THR A 366 4.58 -8.50 -13.90
C THR A 366 5.07 -7.08 -14.08
N ALA A 367 4.94 -6.22 -13.07
CA ALA A 367 5.54 -4.89 -13.06
C ALA A 367 7.08 -4.98 -13.08
N GLY A 368 7.68 -5.83 -12.25
CA GLY A 368 9.12 -6.11 -12.23
C GLY A 368 9.65 -6.66 -13.57
N ALA A 369 8.93 -7.60 -14.17
CA ALA A 369 9.25 -8.15 -15.49
C ALA A 369 9.20 -7.07 -16.58
N LEU A 370 8.20 -6.17 -16.54
CA LEU A 370 8.09 -5.06 -17.48
C LEU A 370 9.32 -4.14 -17.40
N VAL A 371 9.69 -3.69 -16.20
CA VAL A 371 10.79 -2.73 -16.02
C VAL A 371 12.18 -3.34 -16.20
N SER A 372 12.35 -4.65 -15.95
CA SER A 372 13.62 -5.36 -16.15
C SER A 372 13.98 -5.58 -17.62
N MET A 373 13.01 -5.43 -18.54
CA MET A 373 13.17 -5.64 -19.98
C MET A 373 13.49 -7.09 -20.39
N ILE A 374 13.26 -8.06 -19.51
CA ILE A 374 13.48 -9.49 -19.81
C ILE A 374 12.66 -9.96 -21.02
N TRP A 375 11.48 -9.38 -21.23
CA TRP A 375 10.60 -9.62 -22.38
C TRP A 375 11.13 -9.03 -23.70
N ASN A 376 12.14 -8.16 -23.66
CA ASN A 376 12.67 -7.45 -24.83
C ASN A 376 14.14 -7.79 -25.11
N ARG A 377 14.58 -8.97 -24.69
CA ARG A 377 15.96 -9.43 -24.84
C ARG A 377 15.99 -10.87 -25.33
N PRO A 378 16.85 -11.22 -26.30
CA PRO A 378 17.01 -12.61 -26.73
C PRO A 378 17.73 -13.47 -25.69
N GLU A 379 18.50 -12.87 -24.77
CA GLU A 379 19.28 -13.60 -23.77
C GLU A 379 18.39 -14.16 -22.65
N MET A 380 18.64 -15.42 -22.29
CA MET A 380 18.04 -16.04 -21.11
C MET A 380 18.44 -15.28 -19.86
N SER A 381 17.46 -14.73 -19.17
CA SER A 381 17.63 -13.94 -17.96
C SER A 381 16.83 -14.55 -16.82
N LEU A 382 17.28 -14.30 -15.59
CA LEU A 382 16.59 -14.67 -14.37
C LEU A 382 16.33 -13.41 -13.56
N PHE A 383 15.06 -13.05 -13.43
CA PHE A 383 14.58 -12.04 -12.49
C PHE A 383 14.19 -12.74 -11.19
N ILE A 384 14.70 -12.22 -10.08
CA ILE A 384 14.46 -12.75 -8.74
C ILE A 384 13.92 -11.60 -7.90
N ASP A 385 12.69 -11.75 -7.42
CA ASP A 385 12.12 -10.89 -6.39
C ASP A 385 12.24 -11.61 -5.04
N LEU A 386 12.90 -10.95 -4.08
CA LEU A 386 13.17 -11.49 -2.76
C LEU A 386 12.41 -10.70 -1.72
N GLY A 387 11.25 -11.22 -1.32
CA GLY A 387 10.44 -10.69 -0.23
C GLY A 387 10.01 -11.79 0.74
N THR A 388 8.81 -11.64 1.29
CA THR A 388 8.18 -12.67 2.15
C THR A 388 8.01 -13.99 1.41
N ASN A 389 7.77 -13.89 0.10
CA ASN A 389 7.84 -14.98 -0.86
C ASN A 389 9.11 -14.81 -1.70
N GLY A 390 9.59 -15.91 -2.26
CA GLY A 390 10.61 -15.87 -3.30
C GLY A 390 9.93 -16.08 -4.65
N GLU A 391 9.89 -15.05 -5.48
CA GLU A 391 9.32 -15.12 -6.82
C GLU A 391 10.42 -15.05 -7.86
N LEU A 392 10.27 -15.85 -8.91
CA LEU A 392 11.23 -15.97 -9.99
C LEU A 392 10.51 -15.78 -11.33
N ALA A 393 11.14 -15.06 -12.25
CA ALA A 393 10.78 -15.08 -13.66
C ALA A 393 12.02 -15.41 -14.49
N PHE A 394 11.94 -16.49 -15.27
CA PHE A 394 13.03 -16.97 -16.13
C PHE A 394 12.57 -16.99 -17.57
N GLY A 395 13.37 -16.44 -18.47
CA GLY A 395 13.00 -16.37 -19.87
C GLY A 395 13.75 -15.31 -20.65
N ASN A 396 13.18 -15.00 -21.80
CA ASN A 396 13.67 -14.02 -22.77
C ASN A 396 12.47 -13.47 -23.57
N SER A 397 12.72 -12.87 -24.74
CA SER A 397 11.69 -12.36 -25.65
C SER A 397 10.81 -13.43 -26.31
N ASP A 398 11.24 -14.69 -26.33
CA ASP A 398 10.51 -15.79 -26.98
C ASP A 398 9.54 -16.46 -26.02
N PHE A 399 9.95 -16.65 -24.76
CA PHE A 399 9.12 -17.24 -23.72
C PHE A 399 9.52 -16.77 -22.33
N MET A 400 8.58 -16.85 -21.40
CA MET A 400 8.83 -16.59 -19.99
C MET A 400 8.03 -17.54 -19.13
N VAL A 401 8.67 -18.07 -18.09
CA VAL A 401 8.05 -18.87 -17.06
C VAL A 401 8.27 -18.19 -15.71
N SER A 402 7.32 -18.37 -14.80
CA SER A 402 7.43 -17.86 -13.45
C SER A 402 7.03 -18.91 -12.44
N CYS A 403 7.66 -18.86 -11.27
CA CYS A 403 7.29 -19.67 -10.12
C CYS A 403 7.41 -18.84 -8.85
N ALA A 404 6.70 -19.28 -7.81
CA ALA A 404 6.80 -18.75 -6.47
C ALA A 404 7.20 -19.88 -5.52
N CYS A 405 8.01 -19.56 -4.52
CA CYS A 405 8.36 -20.43 -3.43
C CYS A 405 8.14 -19.73 -2.09
N SER A 406 7.76 -20.50 -1.07
CA SER A 406 7.75 -20.01 0.30
C SER A 406 9.19 -19.93 0.80
N ALA A 407 9.80 -18.75 0.69
CA ALA A 407 11.13 -18.48 1.25
C ALA A 407 11.11 -18.41 2.78
N GLY A 408 9.97 -17.99 3.35
CA GLY A 408 9.85 -17.69 4.77
C GLY A 408 10.51 -16.34 5.11
N PRO A 409 10.23 -15.78 6.29
CA PRO A 409 10.61 -14.40 6.60
C PRO A 409 12.08 -14.24 7.02
N ALA A 410 12.98 -15.19 6.73
CA ALA A 410 14.36 -15.20 7.24
C ALA A 410 15.12 -13.91 6.89
N PHE A 411 15.04 -13.45 5.64
CA PHE A 411 15.66 -12.19 5.21
C PHE A 411 14.96 -10.94 5.76
N GLU A 412 13.73 -11.07 6.25
CA GLU A 412 13.00 -10.03 6.98
C GLU A 412 13.25 -10.07 8.50
N GLY A 413 14.15 -10.95 8.97
CA GLY A 413 14.43 -11.18 10.39
C GLY A 413 13.41 -12.07 11.10
N GLY A 414 12.47 -12.68 10.38
CA GLY A 414 11.54 -13.67 10.92
C GLY A 414 12.20 -15.01 11.20
N ASP A 415 11.75 -15.70 12.26
CA ASP A 415 12.24 -17.02 12.70
C ASP A 415 13.76 -17.14 12.95
N ILE A 416 14.46 -16.02 13.14
CA ILE A 416 15.86 -15.94 13.58
C ILE A 416 15.89 -15.35 15.00
N SER A 417 16.66 -15.94 15.92
CA SER A 417 16.64 -15.60 17.37
C SER A 417 16.94 -14.13 17.66
N CYS A 418 17.90 -13.56 16.94
CA CYS A 418 18.26 -12.14 17.00
C CYS A 418 17.88 -11.41 15.70
N GLY A 419 17.05 -12.03 14.85
CA GLY A 419 16.61 -11.44 13.59
C GLY A 419 15.63 -10.31 13.84
N MET A 420 15.91 -9.18 13.22
CA MET A 420 15.05 -8.02 13.21
C MET A 420 15.04 -7.39 11.83
N ARG A 421 14.05 -6.54 11.57
CA ARG A 421 13.95 -5.78 10.32
C ARG A 421 15.06 -4.71 10.27
N ALA A 422 15.33 -4.21 9.06
CA ALA A 422 16.30 -3.14 8.84
C ALA A 422 15.80 -1.79 9.39
N THR A 423 15.88 -1.62 10.71
CA THR A 423 15.55 -0.41 11.47
C THR A 423 16.72 -0.05 12.39
N ASP A 424 16.66 1.09 13.08
CA ASP A 424 17.70 1.48 14.05
C ASP A 424 18.03 0.35 15.04
N GLY A 425 19.32 0.13 15.29
CA GLY A 425 19.82 -0.97 16.12
C GLY A 425 20.05 -2.29 15.37
N ALA A 426 19.58 -2.43 14.12
CA ALA A 426 19.84 -3.62 13.31
C ALA A 426 21.27 -3.61 12.72
N ILE A 427 21.97 -4.75 12.78
CA ILE A 427 23.26 -4.93 12.10
C ILE A 427 23.01 -5.10 10.60
N GLU A 428 23.39 -4.11 9.78
CA GLU A 428 23.25 -4.19 8.31
C GLU A 428 24.49 -4.76 7.60
N LYS A 429 25.64 -4.79 8.30
CA LYS A 429 26.88 -5.36 7.76
C LYS A 429 27.70 -6.00 8.87
N CYS A 430 28.28 -7.17 8.59
CA CYS A 430 29.25 -7.84 9.47
C CYS A 430 30.39 -8.39 8.62
N THR A 431 31.63 -8.26 9.10
CA THR A 431 32.84 -8.82 8.49
C THR A 431 33.62 -9.54 9.58
N ILE A 432 34.05 -10.78 9.33
CA ILE A 432 34.86 -11.56 10.26
C ILE A 432 36.28 -11.64 9.68
N ASP A 433 37.27 -11.22 10.44
CA ASP A 433 38.68 -11.36 10.05
C ASP A 433 39.06 -12.85 9.96
N PRO A 434 39.63 -13.33 8.83
CA PRO A 434 39.89 -14.75 8.63
C PRO A 434 41.08 -15.28 9.45
N GLU A 435 41.95 -14.42 9.96
CA GLU A 435 43.11 -14.81 10.78
C GLU A 435 42.83 -14.68 12.27
N THR A 436 42.26 -13.55 12.71
CA THR A 436 41.99 -13.28 14.12
C THR A 436 40.63 -13.81 14.57
N MET A 437 39.72 -14.09 13.63
CA MET A 437 38.31 -14.42 13.87
C MET A 437 37.52 -13.30 14.56
N GLU A 438 38.06 -12.08 14.59
CA GLU A 438 37.38 -10.93 15.20
C GLU A 438 36.27 -10.39 14.28
N PRO A 439 35.03 -10.24 14.77
CA PRO A 439 33.95 -9.63 14.01
C PRO A 439 34.01 -8.11 14.10
N SER A 440 33.74 -7.45 12.97
CA SER A 440 33.42 -6.02 12.88
C SER A 440 32.04 -5.88 12.25
N TYR A 441 31.25 -4.93 12.72
CA TYR A 441 29.88 -4.76 12.24
C TYR A 441 29.48 -3.29 12.13
N HIS A 442 28.44 -3.02 11.35
CA HIS A 442 27.81 -1.72 11.21
C HIS A 442 26.33 -1.83 11.55
N VAL A 443 25.86 -0.91 12.39
CA VAL A 443 24.50 -0.84 12.90
C VAL A 443 23.77 0.32 12.22
N ILE A 444 22.50 0.13 11.86
CA ILE A 444 21.64 1.19 11.34
C ILE A 444 21.35 2.19 12.47
N GLY A 445 21.49 3.49 12.19
CA GLY A 445 21.25 4.57 13.16
C GLY A 445 22.52 5.00 13.89
N ASP A 446 22.36 5.90 14.85
CA ASP A 446 23.46 6.34 15.73
C ASP A 446 23.79 5.26 16.78
N GLU A 447 25.04 5.18 17.23
CA GLU A 447 25.43 4.31 18.34
C GLU A 447 24.66 4.73 19.61
N GLY A 448 23.79 3.83 20.08
CA GLY A 448 22.97 4.03 21.29
C GLY A 448 23.73 3.83 22.59
#